data_AF-A0A9P8LG30-F1
#
_entry.id   AF-A0A9P8LG30-F1
#
_cell.length_a   1.000
_cell.length_b   1.000
_cell.length_c   1.000
_cell.angle_alpha   90.00
_cell.angle_beta   90.00
_cell.angle_gamma   90.00
#
_symmetry.space_group_name_H-M   'P 1'
#
loop_
_entity.id
_entity.type
_entity.pdbx_description
1 polymer ?
#
loop_
_entity_poly.entity_id
_entity_poly.type
_entity_poly.pdbx_seq_one_letter_code
_entity_poly.pdbx_strand_id
1 'polypeptide(L)'
;MADWISVPGNVIVSDADSPVVIANHADGAMVKPSGGNLKGVFHVSVPSAPNGSAKLKKLEVRHTHILSKTVGIKIVYGNSLMYDSQASPLNIASIDNLGIDGEPDRFAWDVAIEVEFSGQNSILLVSCVTLTFQ
;
A
#
# COMPACT_ATOMS: atom_id res chain seq x y z
N MET A 1 -18.65 16.45 -4.35
CA MET A 1 -17.41 16.42 -3.55
C MET A 1 -16.57 15.27 -4.08
N ALA A 2 -15.24 15.31 -3.98
CA ALA A 2 -14.42 14.17 -4.39
C ALA A 2 -14.35 13.17 -3.22
N ASP A 3 -14.73 11.91 -3.48
CA ASP A 3 -14.80 10.85 -2.46
C ASP A 3 -13.59 9.90 -2.53
N TRP A 4 -12.57 10.24 -3.29
CA TRP A 4 -11.40 9.40 -3.50
C TRP A 4 -10.12 10.21 -3.57
N ILE A 5 -9.01 9.53 -3.29
CA ILE A 5 -7.65 10.08 -3.37
C ILE A 5 -6.81 9.11 -4.17
N SER A 6 -6.13 9.64 -5.18
CA SER A 6 -5.13 8.94 -5.95
C SER A 6 -3.83 9.71 -5.86
N VAL A 7 -2.75 9.02 -5.52
CA VAL A 7 -1.41 9.61 -5.48
C VAL A 7 -0.57 8.96 -6.59
N PRO A 8 -0.44 9.60 -7.77
CA PRO A 8 0.50 9.14 -8.80
C PRO A 8 1.94 9.40 -8.35
N GLY A 9 2.88 8.52 -8.72
CA GLY A 9 4.29 8.69 -8.34
C GLY A 9 4.54 8.58 -6.83
N ASN A 10 3.80 7.66 -6.16
CA ASN A 10 3.82 7.45 -4.71
C ASN A 10 5.21 7.60 -4.09
N VAL A 11 5.32 8.42 -3.04
CA VAL A 11 6.44 8.30 -2.10
C VAL A 11 6.20 7.02 -1.31
N ILE A 12 6.85 5.95 -1.76
CA ILE A 12 6.88 4.70 -1.02
C ILE A 12 8.08 4.73 -0.10
N VAL A 13 7.88 4.29 1.14
CA VAL A 13 8.96 4.16 2.12
C VAL A 13 9.12 2.70 2.52
N SER A 14 10.37 2.30 2.75
CA SER A 14 10.70 0.95 3.19
C SER A 14 10.36 0.83 4.67
N ASP A 15 9.79 -0.31 5.05
CA ASP A 15 9.74 -0.69 6.45
C ASP A 15 11.16 -0.88 6.99
N ALA A 16 11.38 -0.55 8.26
CA ALA A 16 12.70 -0.63 8.89
C ALA A 16 13.07 -2.04 9.34
N ASP A 17 12.07 -2.83 9.76
CA ASP A 17 12.25 -4.17 10.32
C ASP A 17 12.29 -5.24 9.21
N SER A 18 11.59 -4.98 8.10
CA SER A 18 11.49 -5.85 6.93
C SER A 18 11.78 -5.06 5.63
N PRO A 19 13.03 -4.62 5.42
CA PRO A 19 13.32 -3.62 4.40
C PRO A 19 13.23 -4.14 2.96
N VAL A 20 12.92 -3.21 2.06
CA VAL A 20 12.98 -3.34 0.60
C VAL A 20 13.82 -2.21 0.02
N VAL A 21 14.36 -2.41 -1.18
CA VAL A 21 14.99 -1.34 -1.95
C VAL A 21 13.92 -0.64 -2.79
N ILE A 22 13.86 0.68 -2.72
CA ILE A 22 12.88 1.50 -3.43
C ILE A 22 13.58 2.47 -4.37
N ALA A 23 13.14 2.51 -5.61
CA ALA A 23 13.47 3.57 -6.56
C ALA A 23 12.18 4.29 -6.97
N ASN A 24 12.00 5.52 -6.48
CA ASN A 24 10.85 6.36 -6.81
C ASN A 24 11.08 7.09 -8.14
N HIS A 25 10.04 7.13 -8.97
CA HIS A 25 9.98 7.76 -10.28
C HIS A 25 8.68 8.59 -10.41
N ALA A 26 8.60 9.46 -11.41
CA ALA A 26 7.41 10.27 -11.65
C ALA A 26 6.14 9.42 -11.87
N ASP A 27 6.29 8.26 -12.53
CA ASP A 27 5.17 7.38 -12.90
C ASP A 27 4.92 6.23 -11.90
N GLY A 28 5.65 6.20 -10.78
CA GLY A 28 5.52 5.16 -9.76
C GLY A 28 6.81 4.83 -9.03
N ALA A 29 6.81 3.72 -8.31
CA ALA A 29 7.94 3.24 -7.54
C ALA A 29 8.27 1.79 -7.87
N MET A 30 9.56 1.51 -8.01
CA MET A 30 10.08 0.16 -8.18
C MET A 30 10.53 -0.38 -6.82
N VAL A 31 9.97 -1.52 -6.42
CA VAL A 31 10.27 -2.20 -5.16
C VAL A 31 11.03 -3.50 -5.43
N LYS A 32 12.13 -3.70 -4.71
CA LYS A 32 13.07 -4.82 -4.88
C LYS A 32 13.45 -5.45 -3.53
N PRO A 33 13.90 -6.71 -3.51
CA PRO A 33 14.45 -7.32 -2.31
C PRO A 33 15.67 -6.53 -1.79
N SER A 34 15.83 -6.46 -0.48
CA SER A 34 16.94 -5.78 0.19
C SER A 34 17.88 -6.79 0.84
N GLY A 35 19.20 -6.66 0.61
CA GLY A 35 20.22 -7.41 1.34
C GLY A 35 20.09 -8.94 1.26
N GLY A 36 19.55 -9.49 0.17
CA GLY A 36 19.32 -10.92 0.04
C GLY A 36 17.95 -11.40 0.56
N ASN A 37 17.22 -10.57 1.32
CA ASN A 37 15.92 -10.91 1.87
C ASN A 37 14.86 -10.95 0.77
N LEU A 38 14.22 -12.11 0.62
CA LEU A 38 13.16 -12.34 -0.35
C LEU A 38 11.76 -11.98 0.16
N LYS A 39 11.69 -11.34 1.34
CA LYS A 39 10.46 -10.78 1.90
C LYS A 39 10.76 -9.38 2.37
N GLY A 40 9.78 -8.51 2.25
CA GLY A 40 9.88 -7.16 2.77
C GLY A 40 8.53 -6.45 2.77
N VAL A 41 8.51 -5.30 3.41
CA VAL A 41 7.33 -4.48 3.60
C VAL A 41 7.65 -3.06 3.15
N PHE A 42 6.67 -2.44 2.50
CA PHE A 42 6.72 -1.03 2.16
C PHE A 42 5.42 -0.36 2.50
N HIS A 43 5.51 0.94 2.78
CA HIS A 43 4.39 1.76 3.21
C HIS A 43 4.06 2.80 2.17
N VAL A 44 2.77 3.03 2.00
CA VAL A 44 2.23 4.11 1.19
C VAL A 44 1.34 4.96 2.07
N SER A 45 1.85 6.13 2.45
CA SER A 45 1.09 7.10 3.23
C SER A 45 0.16 7.88 2.32
N VAL A 46 -1.14 7.84 2.60
CA VAL A 46 -2.20 8.45 1.80
C VAL A 46 -2.91 9.52 2.65
N PRO A 47 -3.12 10.75 2.11
CA PRO A 47 -3.79 11.80 2.86
C PRO A 47 -5.27 11.45 3.15
N SER A 48 -5.86 12.18 4.10
CA SER A 48 -7.28 12.06 4.47
C SER A 48 -8.22 12.53 3.35
N ALA A 49 -9.44 11.99 3.29
CA ALA A 49 -10.38 12.19 2.19
C ALA A 49 -10.69 13.66 1.87
N PRO A 50 -10.88 14.06 0.59
CA PRO A 50 -11.18 15.43 0.22
C PRO A 50 -12.56 15.89 0.69
N ASN A 51 -13.47 14.93 0.93
CA ASN A 51 -14.79 15.16 1.48
C ASN A 51 -14.81 15.22 3.03
N GLY A 52 -13.66 15.05 3.69
CA GLY A 52 -13.53 15.03 5.15
C GLY A 52 -13.94 13.71 5.80
N SER A 53 -14.31 12.69 5.04
CA SER A 53 -14.67 11.37 5.55
C SER A 53 -13.44 10.59 6.02
N ALA A 54 -13.59 9.89 7.13
CA ALA A 54 -12.64 8.88 7.59
C ALA A 54 -13.15 7.45 7.32
N LYS A 55 -14.24 7.29 6.56
CA LYS A 55 -14.82 5.96 6.29
C LYS A 55 -14.26 5.40 5.00
N LEU A 56 -13.32 4.47 5.11
CA LEU A 56 -12.69 3.86 3.94
C LEU A 56 -13.54 2.69 3.42
N LYS A 57 -13.91 2.79 2.13
CA LYS A 57 -14.71 1.79 1.42
C LYS A 57 -13.85 0.84 0.61
N LYS A 58 -12.80 1.33 -0.03
CA LYS A 58 -12.04 0.58 -1.04
C LYS A 58 -10.58 1.01 -1.10
N LEU A 59 -9.70 0.03 -1.33
CA LEU A 59 -8.29 0.21 -1.71
C LEU A 59 -8.09 -0.35 -3.13
N GLU A 60 -7.46 0.43 -4.00
CA GLU A 60 -7.01 -0.04 -5.32
C GLU A 60 -5.53 0.25 -5.50
N VAL A 61 -4.78 -0.73 -6.01
CA VAL A 61 -3.37 -0.57 -6.34
C VAL A 61 -3.14 -0.96 -7.78
N ARG A 62 -2.60 -0.04 -8.57
CA ARG A 62 -2.19 -0.33 -9.95
C ARG A 62 -0.71 -0.71 -9.95
N HIS A 63 -0.43 -1.97 -10.25
CA HIS A 63 0.91 -2.53 -10.16
C HIS A 63 1.24 -3.53 -11.27
N THR A 64 2.52 -3.88 -11.38
CA THR A 64 3.00 -4.97 -12.22
C THR A 64 4.03 -5.79 -11.44
N HIS A 65 3.89 -7.11 -11.47
CA HIS A 65 4.79 -8.04 -10.81
C HIS A 65 5.75 -8.68 -11.82
N ILE A 66 7.03 -8.74 -11.47
CA ILE A 66 8.03 -9.59 -12.11
C ILE A 66 8.63 -10.46 -11.02
N LEU A 67 8.29 -11.75 -11.01
CA LEU A 67 8.78 -12.72 -10.02
C LEU A 67 8.55 -12.27 -8.57
N SER A 68 7.44 -11.59 -8.31
CA SER A 68 7.02 -11.14 -6.98
C SER A 68 5.53 -11.40 -6.78
N LYS A 69 5.09 -11.49 -5.53
CA LYS A 69 3.68 -11.58 -5.16
C LYS A 69 3.43 -10.79 -3.89
N THR A 70 2.27 -10.17 -3.80
CA THR A 70 1.79 -9.61 -2.54
C THR A 70 1.34 -10.75 -1.64
N VAL A 71 1.75 -10.72 -0.37
CA VAL A 71 1.43 -11.76 0.62
C VAL A 71 0.62 -11.24 1.81
N GLY A 72 0.62 -9.92 2.00
CA GLY A 72 -0.13 -9.30 3.09
C GLY A 72 -0.38 -7.82 2.84
N ILE A 73 -1.46 -7.31 3.41
CA ILE A 73 -1.82 -5.89 3.38
C ILE A 73 -2.32 -5.50 4.76
N LYS A 74 -1.78 -4.40 5.26
CA LYS A 74 -2.24 -3.74 6.48
C LYS A 74 -2.66 -2.33 6.16
N ILE A 75 -3.80 -1.91 6.69
CA ILE A 75 -4.23 -0.51 6.64
C ILE A 75 -4.22 0.01 8.05
N VAL A 76 -3.43 1.05 8.27
CA VAL A 76 -3.25 1.72 9.55
C VAL A 76 -3.85 3.12 9.46
N TYR A 77 -4.46 3.56 10.54
CA TYR A 77 -4.97 4.92 10.69
C TYR A 77 -4.39 5.55 11.95
N GLY A 78 -3.51 6.54 11.80
CA GLY A 78 -2.64 6.98 12.88
C GLY A 78 -1.75 5.83 13.38
N ASN A 79 -1.99 5.36 14.61
CA ASN A 79 -1.28 4.21 15.21
C ASN A 79 -2.16 2.95 15.34
N SER A 80 -3.38 2.97 14.80
CA SER A 80 -4.35 1.89 14.95
C SER A 80 -4.37 1.03 13.70
N LEU A 81 -4.19 -0.29 13.85
CA LEU A 81 -4.40 -1.25 12.78
C LEU A 81 -5.91 -1.41 12.52
N MET A 82 -6.34 -1.04 11.32
CA MET A 82 -7.76 -1.03 10.94
C MET A 82 -8.13 -2.24 10.07
N TYR A 83 -7.17 -2.74 9.31
CA TYR A 83 -7.34 -3.89 8.42
C TYR A 83 -6.04 -4.68 8.36
N ASP A 84 -6.14 -6.00 8.39
CA ASP A 84 -5.03 -6.93 8.19
C ASP A 84 -5.52 -8.11 7.36
N SER A 85 -4.88 -8.32 6.22
CA SER A 85 -5.14 -9.46 5.35
C SER A 85 -3.83 -10.14 5.02
N GLN A 86 -3.82 -11.47 5.13
CA GLN A 86 -2.66 -12.30 4.90
C GLN A 86 -3.09 -13.45 3.98
N ALA A 87 -2.50 -13.53 2.78
CA ALA A 87 -2.75 -14.59 1.81
C ALA A 87 -1.62 -14.63 0.77
N SER A 88 -1.22 -15.81 0.30
CA SER A 88 -0.18 -15.94 -0.72
C SER A 88 -0.68 -16.72 -1.94
N PRO A 89 -0.96 -16.06 -3.09
CA PRO A 89 -0.89 -14.62 -3.34
C PRO A 89 -2.17 -13.88 -2.89
N LEU A 90 -2.02 -12.63 -2.44
CA LEU A 90 -3.12 -11.70 -2.22
C LEU A 90 -3.26 -10.78 -3.44
N ASN A 91 -4.47 -10.69 -3.99
CA ASN A 91 -4.74 -9.77 -5.09
C ASN A 91 -4.98 -8.36 -4.54
N ILE A 92 -3.99 -7.49 -4.70
CA ILE A 92 -4.05 -6.09 -4.25
C ILE A 92 -4.68 -5.14 -5.27
N ALA A 93 -5.06 -5.63 -6.46
CA ALA A 93 -5.60 -4.77 -7.51
C ALA A 93 -6.87 -4.02 -7.07
N SER A 94 -7.74 -4.68 -6.29
CA SER A 94 -8.92 -4.07 -5.69
C SER A 94 -9.34 -4.83 -4.43
N ILE A 95 -9.46 -4.11 -3.31
CA ILE A 95 -10.08 -4.59 -2.08
C ILE A 95 -11.29 -3.72 -1.78
N ASP A 96 -12.46 -4.31 -1.96
CA ASP A 96 -13.75 -3.66 -1.82
C ASP A 96 -14.39 -3.94 -0.44
N ASN A 97 -15.36 -3.09 -0.08
CA ASN A 97 -16.18 -3.24 1.13
C ASN A 97 -15.38 -3.36 2.43
N LEU A 98 -14.29 -2.59 2.55
CA LEU A 98 -13.46 -2.55 3.76
C LEU A 98 -14.29 -2.14 4.99
N GLY A 99 -15.17 -1.15 4.84
CA GLY A 99 -16.09 -0.72 5.90
C GLY A 99 -15.38 -0.25 7.17
N ILE A 100 -14.13 0.20 7.05
CA ILE A 100 -13.31 0.64 8.20
C ILE A 100 -13.53 2.12 8.45
N ASP A 101 -13.68 2.48 9.71
CA ASP A 101 -14.03 3.84 10.16
C ASP A 101 -12.87 4.42 10.96
N GLY A 102 -12.20 5.43 10.41
CA GLY A 102 -11.18 6.19 11.12
C GLY A 102 -11.78 7.22 12.08
N GLU A 103 -11.03 7.58 13.10
CA GLU A 103 -11.39 8.69 13.99
C GLU A 103 -11.29 10.05 13.26
N PRO A 104 -12.30 10.94 13.31
CA PRO A 104 -12.30 12.23 12.59
C PRO A 104 -11.13 13.16 12.93
N ASP A 105 -10.55 13.01 14.12
CA ASP A 105 -9.54 13.92 14.67
C ASP A 105 -8.09 13.47 14.41
N ARG A 106 -7.89 12.37 13.69
CA ARG A 106 -6.55 11.91 13.28
C ARG A 106 -6.31 12.16 11.80
N PHE A 107 -5.04 12.22 11.42
CA PHE A 107 -4.63 12.41 10.03
C PHE A 107 -3.77 11.23 9.56
N ALA A 108 -3.92 10.93 8.28
CA ALA A 108 -3.19 9.94 7.48
C ALA A 108 -3.62 8.48 7.63
N TRP A 109 -3.99 7.93 6.47
CA TRP A 109 -4.06 6.50 6.21
C TRP A 109 -2.68 6.03 5.78
N ASP A 110 -2.24 4.90 6.29
CA ASP A 110 -1.03 4.23 5.82
C ASP A 110 -1.37 2.83 5.34
N VAL A 111 -0.89 2.48 4.15
CA VAL A 111 -1.06 1.15 3.57
C VAL A 111 0.28 0.45 3.55
N ALA A 112 0.45 -0.52 4.44
CA ALA A 112 1.59 -1.43 4.46
C ALA A 112 1.32 -2.61 3.54
N ILE A 113 2.24 -2.88 2.62
CA ILE A 113 2.15 -3.97 1.65
C ILE A 113 3.32 -4.90 1.87
N GLU A 114 3.02 -6.14 2.22
CA GLU A 114 3.99 -7.21 2.38
C GLU A 114 4.16 -7.94 1.05
N VAL A 115 5.40 -8.06 0.60
CA VAL A 115 5.77 -8.65 -0.68
C VAL A 115 6.76 -9.78 -0.49
N GLU A 116 6.56 -10.86 -1.23
CA GLU A 116 7.50 -11.97 -1.36
C GLU A 116 8.07 -11.99 -2.79
N PHE A 117 9.39 -12.08 -2.88
CA PHE A 117 10.17 -12.10 -4.10
C PHE A 117 10.68 -13.52 -4.36
N SER A 118 10.63 -13.98 -5.62
CA SER A 118 11.16 -15.29 -6.00
C SER A 118 12.67 -15.27 -6.28
N GLY A 119 13.32 -14.11 -6.33
CA GLY A 119 14.77 -13.97 -6.51
C GLY A 119 15.25 -12.52 -6.44
N GLN A 120 16.57 -12.31 -6.54
CA GLN A 120 17.19 -10.97 -6.44
C GLN A 120 16.83 -10.03 -7.60
N ASN A 121 16.45 -10.60 -8.75
CA ASN A 121 16.01 -9.84 -9.92
C ASN A 121 14.50 -9.58 -9.93
N SER A 122 13.78 -9.98 -8.88
CA SER A 122 12.35 -9.74 -8.76
C SER A 122 12.05 -8.26 -8.57
N ILE A 123 10.92 -7.82 -9.13
CA ILE A 123 10.48 -6.43 -9.11
C ILE A 123 8.98 -6.38 -8.85
N LEU A 124 8.55 -5.41 -8.07
CA LEU A 124 7.18 -4.93 -8.01
C LEU A 124 7.17 -3.47 -8.42
N LEU A 125 6.48 -3.14 -9.52
CA LEU A 125 6.26 -1.77 -9.94
C LEU A 125 4.89 -1.32 -9.45
N VAL A 126 4.84 -0.26 -8.64
CA VAL A 126 3.58 0.34 -8.14
C VAL A 126 3.43 1.72 -8.76
N SER A 127 2.40 1.89 -9.58
CA SER A 127 2.16 3.16 -10.31
C SER A 127 1.20 4.10 -9.59
N CYS A 128 0.23 3.54 -8.85
CA CYS A 128 -0.82 4.31 -8.21
C CYS A 128 -1.41 3.50 -7.05
N VAL A 129 -1.70 4.20 -5.95
CA VAL A 129 -2.52 3.70 -4.85
C VAL A 129 -3.70 4.65 -4.67
N THR A 130 -4.90 4.10 -4.61
CA THR A 130 -6.15 4.85 -4.52
C THR A 130 -6.96 4.39 -3.32
N LEU A 131 -7.42 5.34 -2.51
CA LEU A 131 -8.38 5.12 -1.43
C LEU A 131 -9.71 5.77 -1.80
N THR A 132 -10.81 5.03 -1.63
CA THR A 132 -12.18 5.54 -1.82
C THR A 132 -12.93 5.57 -0.50
N PHE A 133 -13.62 6.67 -0.24
CA PHE A 133 -14.31 6.99 1.00
C PHE A 133 -15.83 7.05 0.81
N GLN A 134 -16.58 7.00 1.92
CA GLN A 134 -18.05 7.15 1.96
C GLN A 134 -18.49 8.56 2.34
#